data_AF-A0A1B0GHA4-F1
#
_entry.id   AF-A0A1B0GHA4-F1
#
_cell.length_a   1.000
_cell.length_b   1.000
_cell.length_c   1.000
_cell.angle_alpha   90.00
_cell.angle_beta   90.00
_cell.angle_gamma   90.00
#
_symmetry.space_group_name_H-M   'P 1'
#
loop_
_entity.id
_entity.type
_entity.pdbx_description
1 polymer ?
#
loop_
_entity_poly.entity_id
_entity_poly.type
_entity_poly.pdbx_seq_one_letter_code
_entity_poly.pdbx_strand_id
1 'polypeptide(L)'
;MINYSRGIYREAGSVHSLMTTDGKPETEEIHFARSMKGRPRLILKGYSYFRNNGNCERTYWLCSRNRYHKCKARVITSANYREIILKNQIHNHPPDPEINNRDGFYIKSSNM
;
A
#
# COMPACT_ATOMS: atom_id res chain seq x y z
N MET A 1 25.37 -10.79 -6.71
CA MET A 1 25.16 -9.33 -6.84
C MET A 1 23.85 -9.09 -7.57
N ILE A 2 22.78 -8.74 -6.85
CA ILE A 2 21.49 -8.40 -7.49
C ILE A 2 21.31 -6.91 -7.30
N ASN A 3 21.57 -6.17 -8.37
CA ASN A 3 21.46 -4.72 -8.44
C ASN A 3 19.98 -4.32 -8.30
N TYR A 4 19.61 -3.73 -7.16
CA TYR A 4 18.37 -2.98 -7.04
C TYR A 4 18.57 -1.64 -7.75
N SER A 5 18.22 -1.57 -9.02
CA SER A 5 18.19 -0.33 -9.77
C SER A 5 17.25 0.66 -9.10
N ARG A 6 17.79 1.86 -8.86
CA ARG A 6 17.13 3.03 -8.27
C ARG A 6 15.97 3.49 -9.16
N GLY A 7 14.77 3.01 -8.87
CA GLY A 7 13.54 3.63 -9.38
C GLY A 7 13.29 4.95 -8.65
N ILE A 8 13.32 6.06 -9.39
CA ILE A 8 12.84 7.37 -8.95
C ILE A 8 11.31 7.27 -8.87
N TYR A 9 10.74 7.28 -7.66
CA TYR A 9 9.29 7.23 -7.48
C TYR A 9 8.73 8.65 -7.66
N ARG A 10 8.00 8.86 -8.77
CA ARG A 10 7.20 10.07 -9.01
C ARG A 10 5.72 9.74 -8.89
N GLU A 11 5.07 10.52 -8.03
CA GLU A 11 3.63 10.78 -7.87
C GLU A 11 2.71 9.61 -7.48
N ALA A 12 2.00 9.83 -6.37
CA ALA A 12 0.98 8.94 -5.83
C ALA A 12 -0.17 8.82 -6.85
N GLY A 13 -0.36 7.62 -7.40
CA GLY A 13 -1.51 7.30 -8.23
C GLY A 13 -2.78 7.25 -7.36
N SER A 14 -3.64 8.26 -7.50
CA SER A 14 -5.02 8.18 -7.01
C SER A 14 -5.79 7.21 -7.89
N VAL A 15 -6.38 6.18 -7.29
CA VAL A 15 -7.15 5.17 -8.02
C VAL A 15 -8.47 4.91 -7.32
N HIS A 16 -9.52 4.94 -8.14
CA HIS A 16 -10.92 4.69 -7.83
C HIS A 16 -11.65 5.83 -7.10
N SER A 17 -12.47 6.56 -7.85
CA SER A 17 -13.59 7.35 -7.30
C SER A 17 -14.83 6.47 -7.29
N LEU A 18 -15.28 6.03 -6.12
CA LEU A 18 -16.68 5.64 -5.90
C LEU A 18 -17.41 6.88 -5.38
N MET A 19 -18.58 7.17 -5.96
CA MET A 19 -19.42 8.28 -5.51
C MET A 19 -20.17 7.81 -4.26
N THR A 20 -19.88 8.42 -3.11
CA THR A 20 -20.65 8.22 -1.87
C THR A 20 -21.88 9.15 -1.87
N THR A 21 -22.87 8.82 -1.04
CA THR A 21 -24.18 9.52 -0.95
C THR A 21 -24.07 11.02 -0.64
N ASP A 22 -22.91 11.47 -0.17
CA ASP A 22 -22.65 12.85 0.24
C ASP A 22 -21.97 13.69 -0.87
N GLY A 23 -21.81 13.14 -2.08
CA GLY A 23 -21.29 13.87 -3.23
C GLY A 23 -19.79 14.21 -3.15
N LYS A 24 -19.05 13.73 -2.15
CA LYS A 24 -17.59 13.81 -2.08
C LYS A 24 -16.96 12.57 -2.71
N PRO A 25 -16.01 12.70 -3.66
CA PRO A 25 -15.19 11.57 -4.06
C PRO A 25 -14.31 11.18 -2.86
N GLU A 26 -14.67 10.10 -2.16
CA GLU A 26 -13.79 9.50 -1.16
C GLU A 26 -12.72 8.71 -1.94
N THR A 27 -11.65 9.41 -2.31
CA THR A 27 -10.47 8.76 -2.88
C THR A 27 -9.83 7.95 -1.78
N GLU A 28 -9.88 6.62 -1.89
CA GLU A 28 -9.15 5.74 -0.99
C GLU A 28 -7.65 5.92 -1.22
N GLU A 29 -7.05 6.80 -0.42
CA GLU A 29 -5.67 7.19 -0.62
C GLU A 29 -4.73 6.03 -0.28
N ILE A 30 -3.87 5.70 -1.24
CA ILE A 30 -2.87 4.65 -1.09
C ILE A 30 -1.53 5.31 -0.83
N HIS A 31 -0.94 4.94 0.31
CA HIS A 31 0.34 5.46 0.75
C HIS A 31 1.42 4.41 0.58
N PHE A 32 2.52 4.77 -0.07
CA PHE A 32 3.71 3.94 -0.14
C PHE A 32 4.71 4.38 0.94
N ALA A 33 5.16 3.41 1.72
CA ALA A 33 6.13 3.63 2.78
C ALA A 33 7.27 2.64 2.71
N ARG A 34 8.30 2.87 3.52
CA ARG A 34 9.37 1.90 3.76
C ARG A 34 9.44 1.59 5.23
N SER A 35 9.62 0.31 5.57
CA SER A 35 9.96 -0.08 6.94
C SER A 35 11.35 0.46 7.32
N MET A 36 11.69 0.44 8.61
CA MET A 36 13.03 0.76 9.10
C MET A 36 14.16 -0.02 8.38
N LYS A 37 13.88 -1.25 7.93
CA LYS A 37 14.82 -2.09 7.16
C LYS A 37 14.79 -1.80 5.66
N GLY A 38 14.19 -0.68 5.23
CA GLY A 38 14.08 -0.25 3.84
C GLY A 38 13.09 -1.03 2.97
N ARG A 39 12.33 -1.97 3.55
CA ARG A 39 11.41 -2.84 2.78
C ARG A 39 10.14 -2.07 2.40
N PRO A 40 9.68 -2.16 1.15
CA PRO A 40 8.49 -1.43 0.70
C PRO A 40 7.23 -1.92 1.40
N ARG A 41 6.32 -0.98 1.64
CA ARG A 41 5.03 -1.15 2.31
C ARG A 41 3.97 -0.36 1.55
N LEU A 42 2.77 -0.92 1.48
CA LEU A 42 1.58 -0.24 0.98
C LEU A 42 0.62 -0.07 2.15
N ILE A 43 0.05 1.11 2.31
CA ILE A 43 -0.93 1.46 3.34
C ILE A 43 -2.23 1.83 2.63
N LEU A 44 -3.33 1.19 3.04
CA LEU A 44 -4.67 1.41 2.50
C LEU A 44 -5.68 1.17 3.62
N LYS A 45 -6.59 2.13 3.85
CA LYS A 45 -7.67 2.04 4.87
C LYS A 45 -7.19 1.66 6.28
N GLY A 46 -6.04 2.18 6.71
CA GLY A 46 -5.47 1.84 8.02
C GLY A 46 -4.91 0.41 8.13
N TYR A 47 -4.74 -0.30 7.00
CA TYR A 47 -4.08 -1.60 6.95
C TYR A 47 -2.77 -1.50 6.19
N SER A 48 -1.73 -2.14 6.71
CA SER A 48 -0.45 -2.23 6.02
C SER A 48 -0.30 -3.54 5.26
N TYR A 49 0.42 -3.48 4.15
CA TYR A 49 0.66 -4.60 3.26
C TYR A 49 2.16 -4.70 2.93
N PHE A 50 2.66 -5.93 2.79
CA PHE A 50 4.02 -6.20 2.36
C PHE A 50 4.04 -6.75 0.93
N ARG A 51 5.08 -6.41 0.17
CA ARG A 51 5.30 -6.98 -1.16
C ARG A 51 5.57 -8.48 -1.03
N ASN A 52 4.72 -9.29 -1.65
CA ASN A 52 4.85 -10.75 -1.69
C ASN A 52 5.62 -11.20 -2.93
N ASN A 53 5.17 -10.79 -4.11
CA ASN A 53 5.83 -11.07 -5.38
C ASN A 53 5.49 -9.99 -6.41
N GLY A 54 6.10 -10.04 -7.59
CA GLY A 54 5.73 -9.18 -8.71
C GLY A 54 6.59 -9.41 -9.94
N ASN A 55 6.14 -8.87 -11.07
CA ASN A 55 6.87 -8.81 -12.33
C ASN A 55 6.97 -7.35 -12.81
N CYS A 56 7.33 -7.13 -14.07
CA CYS A 56 7.43 -5.78 -14.67
C CYS A 56 6.07 -5.07 -14.80
N GLU A 57 4.95 -5.77 -14.67
CA GLU A 57 3.61 -5.23 -14.88
C GLU A 57 2.83 -5.05 -13.58
N ARG A 58 2.98 -5.97 -12.63
CA ARG A 58 2.17 -6.05 -11.42
C ARG A 58 2.99 -6.34 -10.19
N THR A 59 2.63 -5.70 -9.08
CA THR A 59 3.12 -6.02 -7.74
C THR A 59 1.99 -6.54 -6.88
N TYR A 60 2.22 -7.67 -6.21
CA TYR A 60 1.27 -8.33 -5.33
C TYR A 60 1.62 -8.05 -3.88
N TRP A 61 0.67 -7.50 -3.16
CA TRP A 61 0.79 -7.09 -1.76
C TRP A 61 -0.14 -7.94 -0.90
N LEU A 62 0.40 -8.49 0.18
CA LEU A 62 -0.38 -9.22 1.18
C LEU A 62 -0.50 -8.39 2.45
N CYS A 63 -1.64 -8.47 3.12
CA CYS A 63 -1.81 -7.83 4.42
C CYS A 63 -0.67 -8.23 5.39
N SER A 64 -0.16 -7.28 6.16
CA SER A 64 0.87 -7.46 7.19
C SER A 64 0.55 -8.60 8.16
N ARG A 65 -0.73 -8.77 8.48
CA ARG A 65 -1.24 -9.81 9.38
C ARG A 65 -1.52 -11.15 8.69
N ASN A 66 -1.19 -11.31 7.40
CA ASN A 66 -1.39 -12.57 6.67
C ASN A 66 -0.71 -13.77 7.36
N ARG A 67 0.52 -13.60 7.88
CA ARG A 67 1.25 -14.72 8.51
C ARG A 67 0.65 -15.12 9.87
N TYR A 68 0.33 -14.13 10.69
CA TYR A 68 -0.05 -14.29 12.10
C TYR A 68 -1.57 -14.47 12.30
N HIS A 69 -2.40 -13.68 11.61
CA HIS A 69 -3.87 -13.76 11.70
C HIS A 69 -4.50 -14.54 10.53
N LYS A 70 -3.71 -15.08 9.60
CA LYS A 70 -4.22 -15.70 8.37
C LYS A 70 -5.12 -14.78 7.55
N CYS A 71 -4.96 -13.46 7.71
CA CYS A 71 -5.71 -12.47 6.97
C CYS A 71 -5.53 -12.68 5.46
N LYS A 72 -6.65 -12.72 4.73
CA LYS A 72 -6.65 -13.06 3.30
C LYS A 72 -6.62 -11.84 2.39
N ALA A 73 -6.67 -10.63 2.94
CA ALA A 73 -6.67 -9.37 2.20
C ALA A 73 -5.40 -9.19 1.35
N ARG A 74 -5.60 -8.76 0.11
CA ARG A 74 -4.55 -8.55 -0.89
C ARG A 74 -4.82 -7.29 -1.71
N VAL A 75 -3.75 -6.64 -2.11
CA VAL A 75 -3.75 -5.53 -3.07
C VAL A 75 -2.83 -5.89 -4.23
N ILE A 76 -3.22 -5.56 -5.45
CA ILE A 76 -2.39 -5.71 -6.65
C ILE A 76 -2.27 -4.33 -7.28
N THR A 77 -1.06 -3.87 -7.51
CA THR A 77 -0.82 -2.58 -8.18
C THR A 77 -0.19 -2.81 -9.54
N SER A 78 -0.55 -2.02 -10.55
CA SER A 78 0.24 -1.93 -11.78
C SER A 78 1.62 -1.33 -11.51
N ALA A 79 2.55 -1.51 -12.44
CA ALA A 79 3.92 -1.00 -12.33
C ALA A 79 3.98 0.54 -12.24
N ASN A 80 3.03 1.23 -12.86
CA ASN A 80 2.87 2.68 -12.79
C ASN A 80 1.90 3.15 -11.70
N TYR A 81 1.38 2.23 -10.87
CA TYR A 81 0.43 2.51 -9.78
C TYR A 81 -0.88 3.20 -10.20
N ARG A 82 -1.21 3.21 -11.50
CA ARG A 82 -2.47 3.77 -12.03
C ARG A 82 -3.65 2.79 -11.99
N GLU A 83 -3.39 1.51 -11.77
CA GLU A 83 -4.43 0.49 -11.60
C GLU A 83 -4.18 -0.23 -10.29
N ILE A 84 -5.22 -0.34 -9.47
CA ILE A 84 -5.17 -1.09 -8.21
C ILE A 84 -6.38 -2.01 -8.12
N ILE A 85 -6.09 -3.28 -7.86
CA ILE A 85 -7.08 -4.34 -7.70
C ILE A 85 -7.04 -4.80 -6.25
N LEU A 86 -8.18 -4.70 -5.58
CA LEU A 86 -8.37 -5.14 -4.21
C LEU A 86 -9.00 -6.53 -4.21
N LYS A 87 -8.42 -7.49 -3.47
CA LYS A 87 -8.96 -8.85 -3.32
C LYS A 87 -9.11 -9.21 -1.85
N ASN A 88 -10.20 -9.88 -1.49
CA ASN A 88 -10.52 -10.32 -0.12
C ASN A 88 -10.45 -9.16 0.89
N GLN A 89 -11.11 -8.03 0.59
CA GLN A 89 -10.99 -6.78 1.37
C GLN A 89 -11.41 -6.88 2.84
N ILE A 90 -12.09 -7.95 3.24
CA ILE A 90 -12.51 -8.16 4.62
C ILE A 90 -11.30 -8.61 5.44
N HIS A 91 -10.91 -7.77 6.40
CA HIS A 91 -9.89 -8.08 7.39
C HIS A 91 -10.51 -8.81 8.59
N ASN A 92 -9.78 -9.77 9.14
CA ASN A 92 -10.15 -10.50 10.36
C ASN A 92 -9.38 -10.01 11.59
N HIS A 93 -8.96 -8.75 11.56
CA HIS A 93 -8.19 -8.09 12.61
C HIS A 93 -8.44 -6.58 12.53
N PRO A 94 -8.23 -5.84 13.63
CA PRO A 94 -8.32 -4.39 13.61
C PRO A 94 -7.24 -3.76 12.72
N PRO A 95 -7.44 -2.50 12.27
CA PRO A 95 -6.41 -1.69 11.61
C PRO A 95 -5.09 -1.65 12.39
N ASP A 96 -3.98 -1.42 11.69
CA ASP A 96 -2.66 -1.39 12.32
C ASP A 96 -2.49 -0.07 13.11
N PRO A 97 -2.34 -0.12 14.45
CA PRO A 97 -2.31 1.10 15.28
C PRO A 97 -1.06 1.97 15.04
N GLU A 98 0.02 1.35 14.56
CA GLU A 98 1.34 2.00 14.37
C GLU A 98 1.48 2.73 13.02
N ILE A 99 0.49 2.66 12.12
CA ILE A 99 0.55 3.38 10.84
C ILE A 99 0.65 4.89 11.05
N ASN A 100 0.09 5.42 12.16
CA ASN A 100 0.10 6.83 12.50
C ASN A 100 1.34 7.27 13.30
N ASN A 101 2.11 6.32 13.85
CA ASN A 101 3.33 6.62 14.60
C ASN A 101 4.51 6.64 13.64
N ARG A 102 5.01 7.86 13.40
CA ARG A 102 6.02 8.29 12.42
C ARG A 102 7.38 7.56 12.46
N ASP A 103 7.56 6.59 13.35
CA ASP A 103 8.86 6.01 13.69
C ASP A 103 9.23 4.77 12.87
N GLY A 104 8.26 4.15 12.18
CA GLY A 104 8.47 2.90 11.43
C GLY A 104 8.36 3.01 9.91
N PHE A 105 7.72 4.07 9.42
CA PHE A 105 7.30 4.23 8.02
C PHE A 105 7.76 5.59 7.48
N TYR A 106 8.88 5.60 6.76
CA TYR A 106 9.39 6.83 6.15
C TYR A 106 8.53 7.20 4.94
N ILE A 107 7.56 8.10 5.15
CA ILE A 107 6.88 8.85 4.10
C ILE A 107 7.73 10.11 3.89
N LYS A 108 8.39 10.25 2.72
CA LYS A 108 9.04 11.53 2.41
C LYS A 108 7.94 12.57 2.21
N SER A 109 7.79 13.47 3.16
CA SER A 109 7.18 14.77 2.91
C SER A 109 8.07 15.49 1.89
N SER A 110 7.56 15.73 0.69
CA SER A 110 8.18 16.67 -0.23
C SER A 110 7.95 18.07 0.34
N ASN A 111 8.94 18.61 1.04
CA ASN A 111 8.99 20.05 1.29
C ASN A 111 9.48 20.74 0.00
N MET A 112 8.68 21.73 -0.38
CA MET A 112 8.86 22.86 -1.30
C MET A 112 10.24 23.05 -1.94
#